data_AF-A0A952RQT3-F1
#
_entry.id   AF-A0A952RQT3-F1
#
_cell.length_a   1.000
_cell.length_b   1.000
_cell.length_c   1.000
_cell.angle_alpha   90.00
_cell.angle_beta   90.00
_cell.angle_gamma   90.00
#
_symmetry.space_group_name_H-M   'P 1'
#
loop_
_entity.id
_entity.type
_entity.pdbx_description
1 polymer ?
#
loop_
_entity_poly.entity_id
_entity_poly.type
_entity_poly.pdbx_seq_one_letter_code
_entity_poly.pdbx_strand_id
1 'polypeptide(L)'
;MRRALSALALGTCAVAVAGCSKENPPPAASSATPPASAPAVTVVDAGPPAVVDAGATASAEADDENTPDIEFVPTPMQVVDKMFEVAKIQKNDVLYDLGCGDGRIVVQAAKRYGIKAVGFDIDPQRIKESNENAKQNGVESLVRFEQKNIFSVDLTPASVVTLYLLPELNVRLIPQLEKLKPGSRIIAHDFDMEGVEPVKWWTVIAKDHREVTKDREHYVYLWKTPLQKTKPKAK
;
A
#
# COMPACT_ATOMS: atom_id res chain seq x y z
N MET A 1 -0.28 -64.89 48.82
CA MET A 1 -0.10 -64.00 49.99
C MET A 1 0.86 -62.87 49.62
N ARG A 2 0.50 -61.66 50.06
CA ARG A 2 1.30 -60.42 50.16
C ARG A 2 1.52 -59.57 48.89
N ARG A 3 1.05 -58.33 49.07
CA ARG A 3 1.09 -57.13 48.23
C ARG A 3 2.50 -56.56 48.13
N ALA A 4 2.77 -55.82 47.05
CA ALA A 4 3.45 -54.53 47.13
C ALA A 4 2.98 -53.64 45.97
N LEU A 5 2.21 -52.61 46.32
CA LEU A 5 1.96 -51.42 45.49
C LEU A 5 3.26 -50.61 45.42
N SER A 6 3.61 -50.10 44.24
CA SER A 6 4.47 -48.92 44.14
C SER A 6 3.85 -47.96 43.13
N ALA A 7 3.45 -46.79 43.61
CA ALA A 7 2.97 -45.64 42.86
C ALA A 7 4.12 -44.64 42.62
N LEU A 8 3.82 -43.58 41.85
CA LEU A 8 4.63 -42.41 41.44
C LEU A 8 5.41 -42.59 40.12
N ALA A 9 5.38 -41.67 39.15
CA ALA A 9 4.68 -40.39 39.02
C ALA A 9 4.52 -40.06 37.52
N LEU A 10 3.36 -39.52 37.13
CA LEU A 10 3.18 -38.88 35.82
C LEU A 10 4.00 -37.57 35.82
N GLY A 11 5.08 -37.55 35.04
CA GLY A 11 5.76 -36.31 34.67
C GLY A 11 4.97 -35.59 33.59
N THR A 12 4.18 -34.60 33.98
CA THR A 12 3.61 -33.62 33.05
C THR A 12 4.75 -32.76 32.49
N CYS A 13 5.07 -32.94 31.21
CA CYS A 13 5.90 -31.99 30.47
C CYS A 13 5.05 -30.74 30.21
N ALA A 14 5.17 -29.74 31.08
CA ALA A 14 4.64 -28.41 30.84
C ALA A 14 5.40 -27.80 29.66
N VAL A 15 4.76 -27.74 28.49
CA VAL A 15 5.21 -26.90 27.38
C VAL A 15 5.01 -25.46 27.82
N ALA A 16 6.09 -24.78 28.15
CA ALA A 16 6.09 -23.36 28.41
C ALA A 16 5.62 -22.63 27.13
N VAL A 17 4.42 -22.06 27.18
CA VAL A 17 3.97 -21.07 26.21
C VAL A 17 4.81 -19.82 26.44
N ALA A 18 5.86 -19.67 25.65
CA ALA A 18 6.62 -18.44 25.59
C ALA A 18 5.67 -17.31 25.19
N GLY A 19 5.53 -16.32 26.08
CA GLY A 19 4.62 -15.21 25.94
C GLY A 19 4.86 -14.43 24.65
N CYS A 20 3.77 -13.96 24.04
CA CYS A 20 3.80 -12.91 23.04
C CYS A 20 4.36 -11.64 23.70
N SER A 21 5.67 -11.40 23.57
CA SER A 21 6.24 -10.08 23.78
C SER A 21 5.61 -9.15 22.75
N LYS A 22 4.88 -8.13 23.22
CA LYS A 22 4.36 -7.06 22.37
C LYS A 22 5.56 -6.30 21.81
N GLU A 23 5.91 -6.57 20.56
CA GLU A 23 6.83 -5.69 19.82
C GLU A 23 6.19 -4.31 19.76
N ASN A 24 6.93 -3.28 20.19
CA ASN A 24 6.47 -1.90 20.07
C ASN A 24 6.25 -1.60 18.59
N PRO A 25 5.12 -0.98 18.19
CA PRO A 25 4.92 -0.59 16.80
C PRO A 25 6.12 0.23 16.34
N PRO A 26 6.47 0.15 15.05
CA PRO A 26 7.56 0.95 14.52
C PRO A 26 7.25 2.43 14.79
N PRO A 27 8.28 3.28 14.91
CA PRO A 27 8.06 4.70 15.19
C PRO A 27 7.02 5.23 14.21
N ALA A 28 5.96 5.85 14.76
CA ALA A 28 4.92 6.46 13.95
C ALA A 28 5.59 7.26 12.84
N ALA A 29 5.25 6.97 11.58
CA ALA A 29 5.90 7.55 10.41
C ALA A 29 5.95 9.07 10.61
N SER A 30 7.11 9.57 11.02
CA SER A 30 7.31 10.99 11.30
C SER A 30 7.10 11.70 9.99
N SER A 31 6.11 12.59 9.97
CA SER A 31 5.80 13.52 8.89
C SER A 31 7.09 14.03 8.26
N ALA A 32 7.45 13.48 7.10
CA ALA A 32 8.44 14.11 6.26
C ALA A 32 7.72 15.32 5.64
N THR A 33 7.86 16.47 6.30
CA THR A 33 7.39 17.75 5.80
C THR A 33 8.01 17.98 4.42
N PRO A 34 7.24 18.19 3.34
CA PRO A 34 7.82 18.60 2.07
C PRO A 34 8.50 19.97 2.27
N PRO A 35 9.71 20.19 1.74
CA PRO A 35 10.35 21.51 1.81
C PRO A 35 9.49 22.52 1.05
N ALA A 36 9.16 23.63 1.73
CA ALA A 36 8.47 24.77 1.17
C ALA A 36 9.26 25.33 -0.03
N SER A 37 8.54 25.56 -1.14
CA SER A 37 9.06 26.23 -2.32
C SER A 37 9.05 27.77 -2.18
N ALA A 38 9.98 28.39 -2.90
CA ALA A 38 10.07 29.79 -3.36
C ALA A 38 10.70 30.81 -2.39
N PRO A 39 11.32 31.91 -2.89
CA PRO A 39 11.09 32.59 -4.19
C PRO A 39 12.42 32.95 -4.94
N ALA A 40 12.51 33.63 -6.09
CA ALA A 40 11.64 34.50 -6.87
C ALA A 40 12.17 34.55 -8.32
N VAL A 41 11.31 34.79 -9.32
CA VAL A 41 11.75 35.39 -10.60
C VAL A 41 11.14 36.78 -10.70
N THR A 42 12.00 37.75 -10.92
CA THR A 42 11.74 39.18 -10.96
C THR A 42 10.89 39.61 -12.14
N VAL A 43 9.88 40.41 -11.84
CA VAL A 43 9.06 41.20 -12.76
C VAL A 43 9.93 42.21 -13.50
N VAL A 44 9.80 42.28 -14.83
CA VAL A 44 10.15 43.49 -15.60
C VAL A 44 8.88 44.02 -16.27
N ASP A 45 8.57 45.26 -15.92
CA ASP A 45 7.42 46.04 -16.35
C ASP A 45 7.77 46.78 -17.65
N ALA A 46 6.85 46.79 -18.61
CA ALA A 46 6.85 47.71 -19.73
C ALA A 46 5.40 48.01 -20.17
N GLY A 47 4.79 49.00 -19.51
CA GLY A 47 4.05 50.13 -20.11
C GLY A 47 2.90 49.88 -21.13
N PRO A 48 1.69 50.46 -20.92
CA PRO A 48 0.51 50.29 -21.79
C PRO A 48 0.33 51.49 -22.77
N PRO A 49 -0.80 51.63 -23.53
CA PRO A 49 -1.82 50.67 -23.96
C PRO A 49 -2.11 50.73 -25.49
N ALA A 50 -2.82 49.74 -26.03
CA ALA A 50 -3.68 49.96 -27.20
C ALA A 50 -4.97 49.15 -27.08
N VAL A 51 -6.08 49.89 -27.14
CA VAL A 51 -7.46 49.45 -27.06
C VAL A 51 -7.85 48.62 -28.30
N VAL A 52 -8.39 47.42 -28.10
CA VAL A 52 -9.44 46.85 -28.96
C VAL A 52 -10.44 46.09 -28.10
N ASP A 53 -11.69 46.46 -28.29
CA ASP A 53 -12.89 45.89 -27.71
C ASP A 53 -13.21 44.56 -28.41
N ALA A 54 -13.35 43.47 -27.64
CA ALA A 54 -13.98 42.23 -28.09
C ALA A 54 -14.33 41.33 -26.89
N GLY A 55 -15.62 41.29 -26.56
CA GLY A 55 -16.34 40.08 -26.13
C GLY A 55 -15.73 39.26 -25.00
N ALA A 56 -16.15 39.56 -23.77
CA ALA A 56 -15.97 38.69 -22.62
C ALA A 56 -16.55 37.28 -22.89
N THR A 57 -15.66 36.31 -23.07
CA THR A 57 -15.92 34.92 -22.65
C THR A 57 -14.84 34.59 -21.63
N ALA A 58 -15.23 34.60 -20.37
CA ALA A 58 -14.40 34.08 -19.30
C ALA A 58 -14.25 32.57 -19.54
N SER A 59 -13.15 32.16 -20.16
CA SER A 59 -12.69 30.78 -20.09
C SER A 59 -12.26 30.54 -18.65
N ALA A 60 -13.14 29.90 -17.89
CA ALA A 60 -12.80 29.34 -16.60
C ALA A 60 -11.57 28.45 -16.78
N GLU A 61 -10.47 28.78 -16.10
CA GLU A 61 -9.35 27.87 -15.92
C GLU A 61 -9.91 26.66 -15.18
N ALA A 62 -10.02 25.54 -15.88
CA ALA A 62 -10.38 24.27 -15.29
C ALA A 62 -9.18 23.79 -14.48
N ASP A 63 -9.34 23.72 -13.17
CA ASP A 63 -8.42 23.00 -12.29
C ASP A 63 -8.31 21.55 -12.82
N ASP A 64 -7.14 21.20 -13.36
CA ASP A 64 -6.86 19.86 -13.89
C ASP A 64 -6.72 18.89 -12.69
N GLU A 65 -7.83 18.33 -12.22
CA GLU A 65 -7.89 17.29 -11.16
C GLU A 65 -7.05 16.02 -11.48
N ASN A 66 -6.37 15.96 -12.62
CA ASN A 66 -5.65 14.79 -13.14
C ASN A 66 -4.12 14.85 -13.06
N THR A 67 -3.51 15.94 -12.58
CA THR A 67 -2.06 15.94 -12.31
C THR A 67 -1.78 15.36 -10.91
N PRO A 68 -1.03 14.25 -10.79
CA PRO A 68 -0.65 13.73 -9.48
C PRO A 68 0.37 14.68 -8.83
N ASP A 69 0.01 15.29 -7.71
CA ASP A 69 0.93 16.08 -6.86
C ASP A 69 1.95 15.20 -6.09
N ILE A 70 2.07 13.92 -6.42
CA ILE A 70 2.78 12.90 -5.64
C ILE A 70 3.85 12.24 -6.52
N GLU A 71 5.09 12.29 -6.06
CA GLU A 71 6.22 11.61 -6.70
C GLU A 71 6.03 10.09 -6.72
N PHE A 72 6.23 9.47 -7.87
CA PHE A 72 6.26 8.02 -7.98
C PHE A 72 7.56 7.45 -7.39
N VAL A 73 7.45 6.77 -6.25
CA VAL A 73 8.54 5.98 -5.67
C VAL A 73 8.10 4.52 -5.62
N PRO A 74 8.79 3.60 -6.32
CA PRO A 74 8.34 2.23 -6.36
C PRO A 74 8.71 1.43 -5.09
N THR A 75 8.03 0.32 -4.84
CA THR A 75 8.42 -0.64 -3.80
C THR A 75 9.66 -1.47 -4.23
N PRO A 76 10.71 -1.62 -3.38
CA PRO A 76 11.83 -2.52 -3.65
C PRO A 76 11.38 -3.98 -3.80
N MET A 77 12.00 -4.73 -4.70
CA MET A 77 11.58 -6.11 -4.97
C MET A 77 11.67 -7.01 -3.75
N GLN A 78 12.65 -6.81 -2.85
CA GLN A 78 12.72 -7.53 -1.58
C GLN A 78 11.53 -7.24 -0.66
N VAL A 79 11.00 -6.02 -0.69
CA VAL A 79 9.79 -5.65 0.05
C VAL A 79 8.56 -6.28 -0.61
N VAL A 80 8.45 -6.25 -1.94
CA VAL A 80 7.39 -6.95 -2.69
C VAL A 80 7.37 -8.44 -2.36
N ASP A 81 8.55 -9.08 -2.29
CA ASP A 81 8.70 -10.48 -1.92
C ASP A 81 8.14 -10.73 -0.51
N LYS A 82 8.49 -9.85 0.45
CA LYS A 82 7.96 -9.94 1.82
C LYS A 82 6.45 -9.74 1.86
N MET A 83 5.92 -8.77 1.12
CA MET A 83 4.48 -8.51 1.02
C MET A 83 3.73 -9.78 0.57
N PHE A 84 4.22 -10.47 -0.46
CA PHE A 84 3.60 -11.72 -0.92
C PHE A 84 3.76 -12.88 0.08
N GLU A 85 4.93 -13.01 0.71
CA GLU A 85 5.18 -14.02 1.73
C GLU A 85 4.17 -13.92 2.88
N VAL A 86 3.99 -12.72 3.44
CA VAL A 86 3.12 -12.50 4.61
C VAL A 86 1.64 -12.50 4.25
N ALA A 87 1.30 -12.08 3.02
CA ALA A 87 -0.04 -12.22 2.47
C ALA A 87 -0.44 -13.69 2.27
N LYS A 88 0.54 -14.60 2.12
CA LYS A 88 0.32 -16.01 1.80
C LYS A 88 -0.56 -16.15 0.57
N ILE A 89 -0.13 -15.54 -0.54
CA ILE A 89 -0.87 -15.55 -1.81
C ILE A 89 -1.19 -16.99 -2.23
N GLN A 90 -2.44 -17.24 -2.58
CA GLN A 90 -2.97 -18.53 -3.03
C GLN A 90 -3.41 -18.46 -4.49
N LYS A 91 -3.47 -19.60 -5.19
CA LYS A 91 -3.79 -19.68 -6.62
C LYS A 91 -5.18 -19.14 -7.00
N ASN A 92 -6.11 -19.10 -6.06
CA ASN A 92 -7.47 -18.57 -6.25
C ASN A 92 -7.60 -17.11 -5.80
N ASP A 93 -6.51 -16.46 -5.39
CA ASP A 93 -6.55 -15.07 -5.00
C ASP A 93 -6.81 -14.14 -6.20
N VAL A 94 -7.42 -13.00 -5.89
CA VAL A 94 -7.54 -11.86 -6.78
C VAL A 94 -6.87 -10.68 -6.08
N LEU A 95 -5.75 -10.21 -6.63
CA LEU A 95 -4.96 -9.14 -6.03
C LEU A 95 -5.30 -7.80 -6.67
N TYR A 96 -5.63 -6.80 -5.86
CA TYR A 96 -5.77 -5.42 -6.29
C TYR A 96 -4.62 -4.58 -5.73
N ASP A 97 -3.99 -3.77 -6.55
CA ASP A 97 -2.93 -2.83 -6.15
C ASP A 97 -3.43 -1.40 -6.37
N LEU A 98 -3.51 -0.62 -5.29
CA LEU A 98 -4.06 0.75 -5.31
C LEU A 98 -2.89 1.76 -5.36
N GLY A 99 -2.76 2.47 -6.49
CA GLY A 99 -1.56 3.25 -6.81
C GLY A 99 -0.48 2.35 -7.40
N CYS A 100 -0.80 1.61 -8.46
CA CYS A 100 0.04 0.51 -8.93
C CYS A 100 1.34 0.95 -9.63
N GLY A 101 1.47 2.22 -10.01
CA GLY A 101 2.68 2.76 -10.61
C GLY A 101 3.11 2.00 -11.87
N ASP A 102 4.36 1.52 -11.90
CA ASP A 102 4.89 0.71 -13.00
C ASP A 102 4.33 -0.73 -13.07
N GLY A 103 3.34 -1.05 -12.23
CA GLY A 103 2.64 -2.33 -12.21
C GLY A 103 3.46 -3.49 -11.63
N ARG A 104 4.63 -3.25 -11.04
CA ARG A 104 5.54 -4.34 -10.62
C ARG A 104 4.88 -5.34 -9.65
N ILE A 105 4.04 -4.88 -8.73
CA ILE A 105 3.37 -5.77 -7.76
C ILE A 105 2.35 -6.64 -8.50
N VAL A 106 1.50 -6.04 -9.31
CA VAL A 106 0.47 -6.73 -10.12
C VAL A 106 1.11 -7.76 -11.07
N VAL A 107 2.13 -7.36 -11.83
CA VAL A 107 2.86 -8.23 -12.76
C VAL A 107 3.52 -9.39 -12.03
N GLN A 108 4.20 -9.13 -10.90
CA GLN A 108 4.90 -10.18 -10.16
C GLN A 108 3.93 -11.15 -9.47
N ALA A 109 2.79 -10.66 -8.99
CA ALA A 109 1.74 -11.51 -8.44
C ALA A 109 1.22 -12.50 -9.50
N ALA A 110 0.87 -11.99 -10.69
CA ALA A 110 0.43 -12.84 -11.80
C ALA A 110 1.52 -13.81 -12.26
N LYS A 111 2.75 -13.33 -12.44
CA LYS A 111 3.89 -14.13 -12.93
C LYS A 111 4.26 -15.28 -11.98
N ARG A 112 4.25 -15.04 -10.67
CA ARG A 112 4.72 -16.02 -9.67
C ARG A 112 3.63 -16.98 -9.22
N TYR A 113 2.39 -16.50 -9.10
CA TYR A 113 1.30 -17.29 -8.52
C TYR A 113 0.24 -17.71 -9.53
N GLY A 114 0.29 -17.19 -10.77
CA GLY A 114 -0.71 -17.49 -11.81
C GLY A 114 -2.11 -16.98 -11.46
N ILE A 115 -2.18 -15.89 -10.69
CA ILE A 115 -3.44 -15.32 -10.20
C ILE A 115 -3.91 -14.16 -11.07
N LYS A 116 -5.20 -13.83 -10.95
CA LYS A 116 -5.72 -12.59 -11.51
C LYS A 116 -5.27 -11.42 -10.64
N ALA A 117 -4.79 -10.36 -11.28
CA ALA A 117 -4.40 -9.15 -10.56
C ALA A 117 -4.84 -7.89 -11.33
N VAL A 118 -5.19 -6.83 -10.60
CA VAL A 118 -5.63 -5.55 -11.18
C VAL A 118 -4.87 -4.41 -10.51
N GLY A 119 -4.26 -3.55 -11.32
CA GLY A 119 -3.64 -2.31 -10.86
C GLY A 119 -4.50 -1.10 -11.17
N PHE A 120 -4.63 -0.19 -10.21
CA PHE A 120 -5.30 1.09 -10.41
C PHE A 120 -4.31 2.22 -10.17
N ASP A 121 -4.25 3.17 -11.09
CA ASP A 121 -3.46 4.38 -10.95
C ASP A 121 -4.21 5.55 -11.58
N ILE A 122 -3.99 6.78 -11.11
CA ILE A 122 -4.63 7.97 -11.69
C ILE A 122 -3.83 8.49 -12.89
N ASP A 123 -2.51 8.28 -12.88
CA ASP A 123 -1.60 8.77 -13.90
C ASP A 123 -1.64 7.86 -15.15
N PRO A 124 -2.06 8.38 -16.32
CA PRO A 124 -2.10 7.60 -17.56
C PRO A 124 -0.72 7.08 -17.98
N GLN A 125 0.37 7.77 -17.61
CA GLN A 125 1.74 7.31 -17.89
C GLN A 125 2.08 6.05 -17.08
N ARG A 126 1.68 5.98 -15.79
CA ARG A 126 1.82 4.75 -14.98
C ARG A 126 1.04 3.59 -15.60
N ILE A 127 -0.17 3.85 -16.10
CA ILE A 127 -0.98 2.84 -16.80
C ILE A 127 -0.31 2.36 -18.08
N LYS A 128 0.32 3.25 -18.85
CA LYS A 128 1.09 2.85 -20.04
C LYS A 128 2.28 1.96 -19.67
N GLU A 129 3.09 2.37 -18.71
CA GLU A 129 4.28 1.64 -18.26
C GLU A 129 3.93 0.25 -17.69
N SER A 130 2.85 0.17 -16.90
CA SER A 130 2.40 -1.10 -16.33
C SER A 130 1.89 -2.09 -17.39
N ASN A 131 1.18 -1.62 -18.41
CA ASN A 131 0.81 -2.45 -19.56
C ASN A 131 2.04 -2.95 -20.34
N GLU A 132 3.04 -2.10 -20.57
CA GLU A 132 4.31 -2.50 -21.20
C GLU A 132 5.05 -3.54 -20.36
N ASN A 133 5.09 -3.37 -19.04
CA ASN A 133 5.68 -4.32 -18.10
C ASN A 133 4.98 -5.69 -18.14
N ALA A 134 3.65 -5.71 -18.19
CA ALA A 134 2.88 -6.94 -18.32
C ALA A 134 3.16 -7.68 -19.63
N LYS A 135 3.26 -6.95 -20.74
CA LYS A 135 3.64 -7.52 -22.04
C LYS A 135 5.05 -8.10 -22.03
N GLN A 136 6.02 -7.36 -21.49
CA GLN A 136 7.41 -7.84 -21.37
C GLN A 136 7.53 -9.10 -20.51
N ASN A 137 6.61 -9.29 -19.55
CA ASN A 137 6.58 -10.47 -18.69
C ASN A 137 5.60 -11.56 -19.15
N GLY A 138 4.88 -11.35 -20.25
CA GLY A 138 3.95 -12.34 -20.82
C GLY A 138 2.75 -12.67 -19.95
N VAL A 139 2.26 -11.72 -19.13
CA VAL A 139 1.15 -11.95 -18.17
C VAL A 139 -0.13 -11.19 -18.52
N GLU A 140 -0.24 -10.63 -19.73
CA GLU A 140 -1.37 -9.81 -20.19
C GLU A 140 -2.75 -10.50 -20.03
N SER A 141 -2.80 -11.84 -20.10
CA SER A 141 -4.05 -12.59 -19.92
C SER A 141 -4.52 -12.71 -18.47
N LEU A 142 -3.66 -12.38 -17.50
CA LEU A 142 -3.92 -12.48 -16.06
C LEU A 142 -4.10 -11.12 -15.39
N VAL A 143 -3.63 -10.05 -16.02
CA VAL A 143 -3.59 -8.72 -15.42
C VAL A 143 -4.44 -7.71 -16.17
N ARG A 144 -4.91 -6.70 -15.43
CA ARG A 144 -5.55 -5.51 -16.00
C ARG A 144 -5.02 -4.26 -15.29
N PHE A 145 -4.80 -3.19 -16.03
CA PHE A 145 -4.47 -1.88 -15.48
C PHE A 145 -5.55 -0.88 -15.87
N GLU A 146 -6.02 -0.11 -14.92
CA GLU A 146 -7.13 0.83 -15.11
C GLU A 146 -6.76 2.22 -14.60
N GLN A 147 -6.89 3.22 -15.47
CA GLN A 147 -6.76 4.62 -15.06
C GLN A 147 -7.97 5.03 -14.23
N LYS A 148 -7.86 5.05 -12.90
CA LYS A 148 -8.96 5.34 -11.99
C LYS A 148 -8.49 5.98 -10.70
N ASN A 149 -9.36 6.81 -10.15
CA ASN A 149 -9.25 7.23 -8.76
C ASN A 149 -9.54 6.04 -7.83
N ILE A 150 -8.54 5.63 -7.04
CA ILE A 150 -8.63 4.50 -6.11
C ILE A 150 -9.72 4.67 -5.03
N PHE A 151 -10.18 5.89 -4.77
CA PHE A 151 -11.25 6.18 -3.80
C PHE A 151 -12.66 5.85 -4.30
N SER A 152 -12.81 5.48 -5.58
CA SER A 152 -14.10 5.14 -6.20
C SER A 152 -14.18 3.70 -6.72
N VAL A 153 -13.13 2.90 -6.54
CA VAL A 153 -13.06 1.52 -7.06
C VAL A 153 -13.84 0.55 -6.17
N ASP A 154 -14.64 -0.33 -6.77
CA ASP A 154 -15.23 -1.47 -6.06
C ASP A 154 -14.16 -2.51 -5.72
N LEU A 155 -13.79 -2.59 -4.45
CA LEU A 155 -12.79 -3.53 -3.92
C LEU A 155 -13.38 -4.92 -3.60
N THR A 156 -14.71 -5.09 -3.59
CA THR A 156 -15.35 -6.36 -3.16
C THR A 156 -14.93 -7.63 -3.92
N PRO A 157 -14.43 -7.57 -5.18
CA PRO A 157 -13.88 -8.75 -5.85
C PRO A 157 -12.52 -9.21 -5.31
N ALA A 158 -11.75 -8.32 -4.67
CA ALA A 158 -10.38 -8.62 -4.24
C ALA A 158 -10.35 -9.50 -2.98
N SER A 159 -9.42 -10.45 -2.96
CA SER A 159 -9.07 -11.24 -1.76
C SER A 159 -7.77 -10.77 -1.13
N VAL A 160 -6.95 -10.02 -1.87
CA VAL A 160 -5.71 -9.38 -1.42
C VAL A 160 -5.68 -7.96 -1.96
N VAL A 161 -5.38 -6.98 -1.10
CA VAL A 161 -5.13 -5.59 -1.49
C VAL A 161 -3.72 -5.20 -1.08
N THR A 162 -2.96 -4.57 -1.97
CA THR A 162 -1.64 -4.01 -1.71
C THR A 162 -1.66 -2.49 -1.79
N LEU A 163 -0.91 -1.85 -0.88
CA LEU A 163 -0.83 -0.40 -0.73
C LEU A 163 0.63 0.03 -0.59
N TYR A 164 1.04 1.04 -1.35
CA TYR A 164 2.21 1.87 -1.01
C TYR A 164 1.84 3.33 -1.31
N LEU A 165 1.16 3.95 -0.34
CA LEU A 165 0.56 5.28 -0.45
C LEU A 165 0.95 6.13 0.76
N LEU A 166 0.52 7.38 0.80
CA LEU A 166 0.67 8.23 1.99
C LEU A 166 -0.29 7.81 3.13
N PRO A 167 0.08 8.04 4.41
CA PRO A 167 -0.76 7.69 5.57
C PRO A 167 -2.21 8.16 5.48
N GLU A 168 -2.43 9.39 5.05
CA GLU A 168 -3.77 10.01 4.98
C GLU A 168 -4.64 9.32 3.92
N LEU A 169 -4.03 8.86 2.83
CA LEU A 169 -4.72 8.11 1.77
C LEU A 169 -5.10 6.71 2.26
N ASN A 170 -4.20 6.05 3.00
CA ASN A 170 -4.48 4.76 3.65
C ASN A 170 -5.70 4.86 4.59
N VAL A 171 -5.76 5.89 5.44
CA VAL A 171 -6.91 6.12 6.34
C VAL A 171 -8.19 6.39 5.53
N ARG A 172 -8.12 7.21 4.49
CA ARG A 172 -9.26 7.51 3.62
C ARG A 172 -9.80 6.27 2.89
N LEU A 173 -8.98 5.25 2.66
CA LEU A 173 -9.40 3.98 2.04
C LEU A 173 -10.15 3.05 2.99
N ILE A 174 -10.06 3.24 4.32
CA ILE A 174 -10.66 2.33 5.32
C ILE A 174 -12.14 2.00 5.01
N PRO A 175 -13.03 2.95 4.70
CA PRO A 175 -14.44 2.64 4.41
C PRO A 175 -14.66 1.73 3.20
N GLN A 176 -13.75 1.72 2.21
CA GLN A 176 -13.81 0.79 1.09
C GLN A 176 -13.22 -0.57 1.46
N LEU A 177 -12.12 -0.57 2.22
CA LEU A 177 -11.47 -1.79 2.71
C LEU A 177 -12.38 -2.59 3.65
N GLU A 178 -13.22 -1.93 4.44
CA GLU A 178 -14.25 -2.57 5.29
C GLU A 178 -15.27 -3.38 4.47
N LYS A 179 -15.45 -3.09 3.17
CA LYS A 179 -16.39 -3.82 2.29
C LYS A 179 -15.83 -5.12 1.74
N LEU A 180 -14.53 -5.37 1.90
CA LEU A 180 -13.91 -6.62 1.47
C LEU A 180 -14.54 -7.82 2.19
N LYS A 181 -14.57 -8.96 1.49
CA LYS A 181 -15.07 -10.22 2.07
C LYS A 181 -14.27 -10.59 3.33
N PRO A 182 -14.89 -11.20 4.35
CA PRO A 182 -14.15 -11.69 5.52
C PRO A 182 -12.99 -12.60 5.12
N GLY A 183 -11.84 -12.41 5.76
CA GLY A 183 -10.61 -13.14 5.48
C GLY A 183 -9.74 -12.53 4.36
N SER A 184 -10.20 -11.49 3.65
CA SER A 184 -9.34 -10.72 2.75
C SER A 184 -8.16 -10.12 3.50
N ARG A 185 -7.01 -10.02 2.83
CA ARG A 185 -5.77 -9.50 3.41
C ARG A 185 -5.42 -8.17 2.78
N ILE A 186 -4.96 -7.23 3.61
CA ILE A 186 -4.51 -5.91 3.17
C ILE A 186 -3.06 -5.77 3.61
N ILE A 187 -2.18 -5.46 2.66
CA ILE A 187 -0.74 -5.36 2.90
C ILE A 187 -0.26 -3.98 2.50
N ALA A 188 0.36 -3.25 3.43
CA ALA A 188 0.90 -1.92 3.19
C ALA A 188 2.41 -1.86 3.38
N HIS A 189 3.08 -1.08 2.54
CA HIS A 189 4.50 -0.75 2.63
C HIS A 189 4.68 0.61 3.34
N ASP A 190 5.54 0.66 4.35
CA ASP A 190 5.98 1.78 5.19
C ASP A 190 4.92 2.48 6.05
N PHE A 191 3.68 2.59 5.57
CA PHE A 191 2.65 3.40 6.22
C PHE A 191 1.50 2.56 6.76
N ASP A 192 1.06 2.89 7.97
CA ASP A 192 -0.05 2.20 8.63
C ASP A 192 -1.43 2.69 8.13
N MET A 193 -2.50 2.20 8.77
CA MET A 193 -3.86 2.73 8.66
C MET A 193 -4.34 3.16 10.06
N GLU A 194 -4.07 4.41 10.43
CA GLU A 194 -4.48 4.94 11.73
C GLU A 194 -5.97 4.68 12.00
N GLY A 195 -6.27 4.22 13.21
CA GLY A 195 -7.64 3.85 13.61
C GLY A 195 -7.98 2.37 13.41
N VAL A 196 -7.14 1.57 12.74
CA VAL A 196 -7.28 0.11 12.64
C VAL A 196 -5.98 -0.64 12.98
N GLU A 197 -6.09 -1.63 13.88
CA GLU A 197 -4.95 -2.40 14.37
C GLU A 197 -4.48 -3.42 13.32
N PRO A 198 -3.19 -3.43 12.94
CA PRO A 198 -2.63 -4.48 12.10
C PRO A 198 -2.63 -5.81 12.86
N VAL A 199 -2.82 -6.90 12.12
CA VAL A 199 -2.64 -8.27 12.65
C VAL A 199 -1.18 -8.49 13.02
N LYS A 200 -0.27 -8.03 12.17
CA LYS A 200 1.18 -8.09 12.37
C LYS A 200 1.88 -7.14 11.40
N TRP A 201 3.12 -6.78 11.72
CA TRP A 201 4.01 -6.06 10.82
C TRP A 201 5.43 -6.66 10.90
N TRP A 202 6.28 -6.30 9.94
CA TRP A 202 7.66 -6.78 9.81
C TRP A 202 8.57 -5.65 9.34
N THR A 203 9.84 -5.71 9.73
CA THR A 203 10.92 -4.88 9.16
C THR A 203 11.63 -5.64 8.04
N VAL A 204 11.90 -4.96 6.94
CA VAL A 204 12.67 -5.47 5.79
C VAL A 204 13.81 -4.49 5.52
N ILE A 205 15.04 -4.98 5.46
CA ILE A 205 16.19 -4.17 5.03
C ILE A 205 16.33 -4.28 3.53
N ALA A 206 16.18 -3.16 2.82
CA ALA A 206 16.32 -3.10 1.37
C ALA A 206 16.81 -1.70 0.94
N LYS A 207 17.21 -1.59 -0.32
CA LYS A 207 17.69 -0.33 -0.90
C LYS A 207 16.60 0.73 -0.87
N ASP A 208 16.96 1.95 -0.48
CA ASP A 208 16.08 3.10 -0.70
C ASP A 208 16.08 3.45 -2.19
N HIS A 209 14.91 3.54 -2.82
CA HIS A 209 14.82 4.01 -4.21
C HIS A 209 15.19 5.49 -4.35
N ARG A 210 15.09 6.25 -3.27
CA ARG A 210 15.52 7.65 -3.22
C ARG A 210 17.03 7.79 -3.02
N GLU A 211 17.69 6.77 -2.46
CA GLU A 211 19.13 6.72 -2.25
C GLU A 211 19.66 5.29 -2.48
N VAL A 212 19.81 4.92 -3.76
CA VAL A 212 20.09 3.54 -4.22
C VAL A 212 21.41 2.94 -3.67
N THR A 213 22.27 3.78 -3.10
CA THR A 213 23.54 3.40 -2.48
C THR A 213 23.41 2.93 -1.04
N LYS A 214 22.27 3.14 -0.38
CA LYS A 214 22.06 2.78 1.02
C LYS A 214 20.83 1.89 1.19
N ASP A 215 20.98 0.91 2.07
CA ASP A 215 19.86 0.16 2.59
C ASP A 215 19.18 0.97 3.70
N ARG A 216 17.87 0.82 3.81
CA ARG A 216 17.08 1.33 4.93
C ARG A 216 16.11 0.28 5.44
N GLU A 217 15.54 0.56 6.60
CA GLU A 217 14.38 -0.18 7.08
C GLU A 217 13.13 0.21 6.28
N HIS A 218 12.40 -0.82 5.87
CA HIS A 218 11.06 -0.74 5.32
C HIS A 218 10.12 -1.51 6.23
N TYR A 219 8.87 -1.06 6.32
CA TYR A 219 7.86 -1.75 7.11
C TYR A 219 6.83 -2.41 6.20
N VAL A 220 6.44 -3.64 6.53
CA VAL A 220 5.34 -4.33 5.87
C VAL A 220 4.28 -4.61 6.92
N TYR A 221 3.07 -4.09 6.73
CA TYR A 221 1.95 -4.29 7.63
C TYR A 221 0.93 -5.24 7.00
N LEU A 222 0.25 -6.03 7.83
CA LEU A 222 -0.83 -6.92 7.42
C LEU A 222 -2.08 -6.68 8.26
N TRP A 223 -3.20 -6.42 7.59
CA TRP A 223 -4.54 -6.49 8.17
C TRP A 223 -5.34 -7.63 7.55
N LYS A 224 -6.40 -8.04 8.24
CA LYS A 224 -7.41 -8.94 7.72
C LYS A 224 -8.79 -8.38 7.97
N THR A 225 -9.72 -8.61 7.06
CA THR A 225 -11.13 -8.23 7.25
C THR A 225 -11.90 -9.30 8.03
N PRO A 226 -12.86 -8.91 8.89
CA PRO A 226 -13.23 -7.53 9.22
C PRO A 226 -12.11 -6.78 9.98
N LEU A 227 -11.95 -5.49 9.68
CA LEU A 227 -10.90 -4.66 10.28
C LEU A 227 -11.16 -4.47 11.78
N GLN A 228 -10.10 -4.49 12.58
CA GLN A 228 -10.17 -4.27 14.02
C GLN A 228 -9.91 -2.80 14.33
N LYS A 229 -10.94 -2.07 14.76
CA LYS A 229 -10.80 -0.67 15.15
C LYS A 229 -9.98 -0.55 16.43
N THR A 230 -9.09 0.45 16.48
CA THR A 230 -8.35 0.77 17.71
C THR A 230 -9.33 1.12 18.82
N LYS A 231 -9.05 0.68 20.05
CA LYS A 231 -9.85 1.14 21.20
C LYS A 231 -9.49 2.61 21.47
N PRO A 232 -10.45 3.48 21.81
CA PRO A 232 -10.13 4.82 22.27
C PRO A 232 -9.16 4.70 23.46
N LYS A 233 -8.03 5.41 23.41
CA LYS A 233 -7.16 5.51 24.59
C LYS A 233 -8.00 6.14 25.70
N ALA A 234 -8.19 5.42 26.81
CA ALA A 234 -8.83 5.96 27.99
C ALA A 234 -8.04 7.21 28.42
N LYS A 235 -8.75 8.34 28.57
CA LYS A 235 -8.18 9.61 29.03
C LYS A 235 -7.72 9.50 30.47
#